data_AF-A0A1I0EU17-F1
#
_entry.id   AF-A0A1I0EU17-F1
#
_cell.length_a   1.000
_cell.length_b   1.000
_cell.length_c   1.000
_cell.angle_alpha   90.00
_cell.angle_beta   90.00
_cell.angle_gamma   90.00
#
_symmetry.space_group_name_H-M   'P 1'
#
loop_
_entity.id
_entity.type
_entity.pdbx_description
1 polymer ?
#
loop_
_entity_poly.entity_id
_entity_poly.type
_entity_poly.pdbx_seq_one_letter_code
_entity_poly.pdbx_strand_id
1 'polypeptide(L)'
;MKEPRKIAALKVGGDGPHYFYEPHLMNIEMWRPKSNYNIPIFYTLQGTYTVPTTLEECAVVFRSFASLDGPALVNMSNINSFSPGSFGGIAYFKDGSGSTGVNKKNADMWDQIVAMHTAEENHLHVIAEAILEGRGLSEGLFLPEKEILLLDLWEPKSNYKVPRFNTQNGLYSVALTLGSCKEAFPYLFPAHSGSLINLELVERIDKEIFGFKVRYKNTDYSSDVSAAKGKYLKKNFGL
;
A
#
# COMPACT_ATOMS: atom_id res chain seq x y z
N MET A 1 -16.67 -9.65 15.48
CA MET A 1 -15.36 -9.73 14.80
C MET A 1 -15.23 -8.49 13.93
N LYS A 2 -14.12 -7.75 14.00
CA LYS A 2 -13.85 -6.63 13.10
C LYS A 2 -13.64 -7.19 11.70
N GLU A 3 -14.21 -6.57 10.67
CA GLU A 3 -14.00 -7.06 9.30
C GLU A 3 -12.51 -7.03 8.93
N PRO A 4 -12.02 -8.05 8.20
CA PRO A 4 -10.62 -8.12 7.82
C PRO A 4 -10.27 -6.97 6.86
N ARG A 5 -9.21 -6.21 7.17
CA ARG A 5 -8.78 -5.10 6.31
C ARG A 5 -8.25 -5.62 4.99
N LYS A 6 -8.69 -5.00 3.89
CA LYS A 6 -8.10 -5.14 2.55
C LYS A 6 -6.98 -4.12 2.40
N ILE A 7 -5.76 -4.59 2.16
CA ILE A 7 -4.58 -3.76 2.02
C ILE A 7 -4.27 -3.59 0.53
N ALA A 8 -4.25 -2.35 0.05
CA ALA A 8 -3.86 -2.00 -1.31
C ALA A 8 -2.38 -2.37 -1.54
N ALA A 9 -2.11 -3.17 -2.56
CA ALA A 9 -0.75 -3.63 -2.85
C ALA A 9 -0.62 -4.15 -4.29
N LEU A 10 0.53 -3.92 -4.91
CA LEU A 10 0.85 -4.48 -6.22
C LEU A 10 1.21 -5.96 -6.08
N LYS A 11 0.50 -6.86 -6.76
CA LYS A 11 0.85 -8.29 -6.82
C LYS A 11 2.18 -8.47 -7.56
N VAL A 12 3.09 -9.25 -6.98
CA VAL A 12 4.40 -9.57 -7.55
C VAL A 12 4.30 -10.89 -8.32
N GLY A 13 4.32 -10.81 -9.65
CA GLY A 13 4.27 -11.97 -10.54
C GLY A 13 2.87 -12.57 -10.71
N GLY A 14 2.48 -12.80 -11.96
CA GLY A 14 1.20 -13.41 -12.34
C GLY A 14 0.00 -12.47 -12.29
N ASP A 15 -1.17 -13.00 -12.65
CA ASP A 15 -2.45 -12.30 -12.59
C ASP A 15 -3.10 -12.43 -11.21
N GLY A 16 -3.87 -11.44 -10.80
CA GLY A 16 -4.65 -11.50 -9.56
C GLY A 16 -5.05 -10.13 -9.02
N PRO A 17 -5.73 -10.09 -7.87
CA PRO A 17 -6.13 -8.83 -7.24
C PRO A 17 -4.89 -8.04 -6.81
N HIS A 18 -4.94 -6.72 -6.97
CA HIS A 18 -3.93 -5.77 -6.47
C HIS A 18 -4.25 -5.31 -5.03
N TYR A 19 -4.53 -6.30 -4.19
CA TYR A 19 -4.68 -6.17 -2.75
C TYR A 19 -4.51 -7.53 -2.09
N PHE A 20 -4.30 -7.54 -0.77
CA PHE A 20 -4.38 -8.73 0.06
C PHE A 20 -5.20 -8.47 1.33
N TYR A 21 -5.70 -9.52 1.96
CA TYR A 21 -6.35 -9.39 3.27
C TYR A 21 -5.31 -9.48 4.38
N GLU A 22 -5.34 -8.53 5.32
CA GLU A 22 -4.39 -8.48 6.44
C GLU A 22 -4.25 -9.81 7.20
N PRO A 23 -5.32 -10.56 7.52
CA PRO A 23 -5.18 -11.85 8.22
C PRO A 23 -4.42 -12.92 7.44
N HIS A 24 -4.20 -12.73 6.14
CA HIS A 24 -3.41 -13.63 5.31
C HIS A 24 -1.93 -13.26 5.26
N LEU A 25 -1.53 -12.14 5.87
CA LEU A 25 -0.15 -11.70 5.92
C LEU A 25 0.68 -12.62 6.81
N MET A 26 1.65 -13.29 6.20
CA MET A 26 2.55 -14.23 6.88
C MET A 26 3.87 -13.58 7.26
N ASN A 27 4.47 -12.83 6.33
CA ASN A 27 5.81 -12.27 6.48
C ASN A 27 5.90 -10.94 5.71
N ILE A 28 6.61 -9.98 6.29
CA ILE A 28 7.07 -8.77 5.60
C ILE A 28 8.59 -8.83 5.58
N GLU A 29 9.19 -8.67 4.41
CA GLU A 29 10.63 -8.50 4.26
C GLU A 29 10.96 -7.21 3.51
N MET A 30 12.20 -6.76 3.60
CA MET A 30 12.70 -5.69 2.74
C MET A 30 13.27 -6.28 1.45
N TRP A 31 12.74 -5.84 0.32
CA TRP A 31 13.13 -6.25 -1.02
C TRP A 31 13.73 -5.10 -1.80
N ARG A 32 14.79 -5.38 -2.57
CA ARG A 32 15.47 -4.40 -3.42
C ARG A 32 15.26 -4.73 -4.91
N PRO A 33 14.12 -4.36 -5.51
CA PRO A 33 13.85 -4.66 -6.93
C PRO A 33 14.77 -3.91 -7.89
N LYS A 34 15.28 -2.74 -7.49
CA LYS A 34 16.14 -1.87 -8.29
C LYS A 34 17.23 -1.27 -7.41
N SER A 35 18.32 -0.81 -8.03
CA SER A 35 19.33 -0.06 -7.27
C SER A 35 18.68 1.18 -6.63
N ASN A 36 18.91 1.38 -5.33
CA ASN A 36 18.39 2.48 -4.50
C ASN A 36 16.90 2.43 -4.12
N TYR A 37 16.14 1.41 -4.54
CA TYR A 37 14.76 1.18 -4.10
C TYR A 37 14.74 -0.02 -3.18
N ASN A 38 14.60 0.22 -1.88
CA ASN A 38 14.34 -0.81 -0.89
C ASN A 38 12.89 -0.63 -0.41
N ILE A 39 12.05 -1.62 -0.65
CA ILE A 39 10.60 -1.54 -0.43
C ILE A 39 10.12 -2.81 0.27
N PRO A 40 9.03 -2.75 1.04
CA PRO A 40 8.49 -3.94 1.67
C PRO A 40 7.92 -4.91 0.62
N ILE A 41 8.20 -6.19 0.80
CA ILE A 41 7.54 -7.29 0.13
C ILE A 41 6.70 -8.05 1.17
N PHE A 42 5.44 -8.29 0.84
CA PHE A 42 4.45 -8.94 1.70
C PHE A 42 4.20 -10.34 1.16
N TYR A 43 4.53 -11.35 1.94
CA TYR A 43 4.19 -12.74 1.65
C TYR A 43 2.89 -13.07 2.35
N THR A 44 1.90 -13.50 1.58
CA THR A 44 0.56 -13.80 2.06
C THR A 44 0.12 -15.18 1.58
N LEU A 45 -0.91 -15.75 2.20
CA LEU A 45 -1.52 -17.00 1.74
C LEU A 45 -2.09 -16.91 0.31
N GLN A 46 -2.30 -15.69 -0.22
CA GLN A 46 -2.87 -15.42 -1.55
C GLN A 46 -1.81 -15.04 -2.59
N GLY A 47 -0.54 -15.04 -2.19
CA GLY A 47 0.61 -14.71 -3.03
C GLY A 47 1.47 -13.60 -2.45
N THR A 48 2.36 -13.09 -3.28
CA THR A 48 3.36 -12.10 -2.92
C THR A 48 2.97 -10.73 -3.44
N TYR A 49 3.17 -9.71 -2.63
CA TYR A 49 2.74 -8.34 -2.92
C TYR A 49 3.82 -7.35 -2.53
N THR A 50 3.76 -6.14 -3.08
CA THR A 50 4.59 -5.01 -2.68
C THR A 50 3.79 -3.72 -2.75
N VAL A 51 4.33 -2.64 -2.23
CA VAL A 51 3.68 -1.33 -2.32
C VAL A 51 3.87 -0.72 -3.73
N PRO A 52 2.87 -0.01 -4.29
CA PRO A 52 3.07 0.73 -5.53
C PRO A 52 4.02 1.92 -5.30
N THR A 53 4.92 2.13 -6.25
CA THR A 53 5.96 3.18 -6.21
C THR A 53 5.91 4.13 -7.40
N THR A 54 5.06 3.88 -8.39
CA THR A 54 4.81 4.79 -9.52
C THR A 54 3.32 5.11 -9.67
N LEU A 55 3.00 6.17 -10.43
CA LEU A 55 1.60 6.50 -10.73
C LEU A 55 0.93 5.43 -11.59
N GLU A 56 1.67 4.78 -12.50
CA GLU A 56 1.15 3.69 -13.30
C GLU A 56 0.76 2.49 -12.41
N GLU A 57 1.62 2.13 -11.46
CA GLU A 57 1.32 1.08 -10.47
C GLU A 57 0.14 1.49 -9.59
N CYS A 58 0.05 2.76 -9.18
CA CYS A 58 -1.10 3.30 -8.46
C CYS A 58 -2.39 3.21 -9.28
N ALA A 59 -2.39 3.51 -10.58
CA ALA A 59 -3.58 3.43 -11.43
C ALA A 59 -4.08 1.98 -11.57
N VAL A 60 -3.16 1.00 -11.51
CA VAL A 60 -3.51 -0.43 -11.52
C VAL A 60 -4.12 -0.87 -10.19
N VAL A 61 -3.57 -0.40 -9.07
CA VAL A 61 -4.03 -0.74 -7.71
C VAL A 61 -5.35 -0.04 -7.38
N PHE A 62 -5.45 1.26 -7.64
CA PHE A 62 -6.55 2.13 -7.24
C PHE A 62 -7.48 2.41 -8.41
N ARG A 63 -8.39 1.48 -8.67
CA ARG A 63 -9.30 1.53 -9.83
C ARG A 63 -10.28 2.70 -9.84
N SER A 64 -10.51 3.35 -8.69
CA SER A 64 -11.37 4.52 -8.64
C SER A 64 -10.67 5.81 -9.08
N PHE A 65 -9.39 5.75 -9.46
CA PHE A 65 -8.57 6.91 -9.77
C PHE A 65 -8.32 7.06 -11.27
N ALA A 66 -8.45 8.28 -11.78
CA ALA A 66 -8.23 8.59 -13.19
C ALA A 66 -7.31 9.80 -13.38
N SER A 67 -6.49 9.81 -14.44
CA SER A 67 -5.74 11.01 -14.84
C SER A 67 -6.67 11.97 -15.58
N LEU A 68 -6.97 13.12 -14.97
CA LEU A 68 -7.88 14.13 -15.52
C LEU A 68 -7.15 15.26 -16.25
N ASP A 69 -6.02 15.73 -15.71
CA ASP A 69 -5.18 16.76 -16.30
C ASP A 69 -3.75 16.69 -15.71
N GLY A 70 -2.79 16.23 -16.52
CA GLY A 70 -1.38 16.18 -16.12
C GLY A 70 -0.96 14.97 -15.25
N PRO A 71 0.12 15.11 -14.44
CA PRO A 71 0.84 14.01 -13.81
C PRO A 71 0.24 13.61 -12.45
N ALA A 72 -1.08 13.57 -12.33
CA ALA A 72 -1.77 13.17 -11.12
C ALA A 72 -2.95 12.25 -11.44
N LEU A 73 -3.34 11.43 -10.46
CA LEU A 73 -4.54 10.60 -10.51
C LEU A 73 -5.56 11.15 -9.51
N VAL A 74 -6.80 11.30 -9.93
CA VAL A 74 -7.89 11.90 -9.15
C VAL A 74 -8.86 10.80 -8.76
N ASN A 75 -9.24 10.74 -7.48
CA ASN A 75 -10.24 9.79 -7.01
C ASN A 75 -11.62 10.20 -7.52
N MET A 76 -12.12 9.50 -8.53
CA MET A 76 -13.40 9.79 -9.17
C MET A 76 -14.57 9.57 -8.21
N SER A 77 -14.41 8.67 -7.22
CA SER A 77 -15.42 8.45 -6.18
C SER A 77 -15.58 9.65 -5.25
N ASN A 78 -14.61 10.56 -5.21
CA ASN A 78 -14.64 11.78 -4.41
C ASN A 78 -15.08 13.03 -5.20
N ILE A 79 -15.44 12.89 -6.49
CA ILE A 79 -15.97 14.00 -7.28
C ILE A 79 -17.48 14.16 -7.08
N ASN A 80 -17.92 15.38 -6.84
CA ASN A 80 -19.33 15.76 -6.66
C ASN A 80 -19.97 16.27 -7.95
N SER A 81 -19.26 17.17 -8.63
CA SER A 81 -19.78 17.87 -9.79
C SER A 81 -18.67 18.24 -10.75
N PHE A 82 -19.04 18.45 -12.01
CA PHE A 82 -18.14 18.83 -13.09
C PHE A 82 -18.72 20.04 -13.84
N SER A 83 -17.88 21.04 -14.07
CA SER A 83 -18.22 22.25 -14.83
C SER A 83 -17.41 22.27 -16.13
N PRO A 84 -18.02 22.00 -17.29
CA PRO A 84 -17.33 22.03 -18.58
C PRO A 84 -17.04 23.47 -19.04
N GLY A 85 -15.98 23.63 -19.82
CA GLY A 85 -15.59 24.87 -20.48
C GLY A 85 -15.01 24.62 -21.87
N SER A 86 -14.66 25.70 -22.58
CA SER A 86 -14.21 25.62 -23.98
C SER A 86 -12.89 24.86 -24.17
N PHE A 87 -12.02 24.84 -23.16
CA PHE A 87 -10.67 24.24 -23.21
C PHE A 87 -10.48 23.07 -22.25
N GLY A 88 -11.55 22.56 -21.65
CA GLY A 88 -11.47 21.59 -20.56
C GLY A 88 -12.63 21.75 -19.60
N GLY A 89 -12.41 21.53 -18.32
CA GLY A 89 -13.38 21.81 -17.28
C GLY A 89 -12.77 21.73 -15.89
N ILE A 90 -13.63 21.85 -14.89
CA ILE A 90 -13.26 21.82 -13.48
C ILE A 90 -14.12 20.77 -12.77
N ALA A 91 -13.48 19.82 -12.10
CA ALA A 91 -14.15 18.82 -11.26
C ALA A 91 -14.02 19.22 -9.78
N TYR A 92 -15.11 19.19 -9.03
CA TYR A 92 -15.18 19.63 -7.64
C TYR A 92 -15.31 18.44 -6.70
N PHE A 93 -14.55 18.42 -5.61
CA PHE A 93 -14.58 17.34 -4.63
C PHE A 93 -15.84 17.42 -3.73
N LYS A 94 -16.38 16.26 -3.32
CA LYS A 94 -17.58 16.11 -2.44
C LYS A 94 -17.43 16.75 -1.08
N ASP A 95 -16.21 16.85 -0.63
CA ASP A 95 -15.83 17.23 0.71
C ASP A 95 -15.58 18.75 0.84
N GLY A 96 -15.75 19.51 -0.25
CA GLY A 96 -15.52 20.95 -0.31
C GLY A 96 -14.04 21.37 -0.25
N SER A 97 -13.10 20.43 -0.29
CA SER A 97 -11.65 20.69 -0.19
C SER A 97 -11.07 21.47 -1.38
N GLY A 98 -11.82 21.55 -2.48
CA GLY A 98 -11.46 22.33 -3.65
C GLY A 98 -11.90 21.66 -4.96
N SER A 99 -11.06 21.83 -5.97
CA SER A 99 -11.32 21.35 -7.32
C SER A 99 -10.04 20.96 -8.04
N THR A 100 -10.16 20.19 -9.12
CA THR A 100 -9.07 19.86 -10.03
C THR A 100 -9.43 20.17 -11.48
N GLY A 101 -8.40 20.45 -12.29
CA GLY A 101 -8.54 20.67 -13.72
C GLY A 101 -8.86 19.38 -14.47
N VAL A 102 -9.58 19.52 -15.58
CA VAL A 102 -9.86 18.44 -16.52
C VAL A 102 -9.49 18.93 -17.91
N ASN A 103 -8.59 18.23 -18.60
CA ASN A 103 -8.23 18.60 -19.96
C ASN A 103 -9.41 18.39 -20.94
N LYS A 104 -9.34 19.01 -22.12
CA LYS A 104 -10.43 18.96 -23.11
C LYS A 104 -10.86 17.54 -23.48
N LYS A 105 -9.91 16.63 -23.72
CA LYS A 105 -10.21 15.23 -24.08
C LYS A 105 -11.00 14.53 -22.98
N ASN A 106 -10.57 14.66 -21.73
CA ASN A 106 -11.22 14.04 -20.59
C ASN A 106 -12.58 14.69 -20.27
N ALA A 107 -12.71 16.00 -20.48
CA ALA A 107 -14.00 16.70 -20.39
C ALA A 107 -15.02 16.15 -21.41
N ASP A 108 -14.57 15.90 -22.64
CA ASP A 108 -15.42 15.32 -23.69
C ASP A 108 -15.80 13.84 -23.42
N MET A 109 -15.01 13.14 -22.60
CA MET A 109 -15.22 11.74 -22.21
C MET A 109 -15.74 11.58 -20.77
N TRP A 110 -16.22 12.65 -20.14
CA TRP A 110 -16.48 12.70 -18.70
C TRP A 110 -17.33 11.53 -18.18
N ASP A 111 -18.50 11.31 -18.78
CA ASP A 111 -19.44 10.28 -18.35
C ASP A 111 -18.85 8.87 -18.44
N GLN A 112 -18.02 8.60 -19.45
CA GLN A 112 -17.33 7.32 -19.62
C GLN A 112 -16.28 7.12 -18.52
N ILE A 113 -15.51 8.16 -18.22
CA ILE A 113 -14.50 8.12 -17.15
C ILE A 113 -15.18 7.86 -15.81
N VAL A 114 -16.27 8.58 -15.50
CA VAL A 114 -17.04 8.36 -14.27
C VAL A 114 -17.55 6.92 -14.20
N ALA A 115 -18.17 6.40 -15.26
CA ALA A 115 -18.69 5.04 -15.29
C ALA A 115 -17.59 3.98 -15.07
N MET A 116 -16.40 4.17 -15.63
CA MET A 116 -15.28 3.22 -15.48
C MET A 116 -14.68 3.20 -14.06
N HIS A 117 -14.72 4.32 -13.33
CA HIS A 117 -13.99 4.49 -12.06
C HIS A 117 -14.89 4.60 -10.82
N THR A 118 -16.21 4.43 -10.98
CA THR A 118 -17.16 4.45 -9.85
C THR A 118 -17.97 3.16 -9.71
N ALA A 119 -17.73 2.17 -10.56
CA ALA A 119 -18.50 0.93 -10.61
C ALA A 119 -18.26 -0.03 -9.42
N GLU A 120 -17.13 0.08 -8.73
CA GLU A 120 -16.79 -0.77 -7.57
C GLU A 120 -16.37 0.10 -6.39
N GLU A 121 -17.14 0.04 -5.30
CA GLU A 121 -16.72 0.61 -4.02
C GLU A 121 -15.66 -0.29 -3.38
N ASN A 122 -14.42 0.15 -3.43
CA ASN A 122 -13.29 -0.57 -2.87
C ASN A 122 -12.92 0.03 -1.50
N HIS A 123 -13.06 -0.76 -0.44
CA HIS A 123 -12.67 -0.39 0.91
C HIS A 123 -11.19 -0.72 1.19
N LEU A 124 -10.29 -0.29 0.30
CA LEU A 124 -8.87 -0.54 0.47
C LEU A 124 -8.27 0.38 1.54
N HIS A 125 -7.22 -0.12 2.19
CA HIS A 125 -6.36 0.64 3.07
C HIS A 125 -4.94 0.63 2.50
N VAL A 126 -4.29 1.78 2.51
CA VAL A 126 -2.89 1.95 2.12
C VAL A 126 -2.04 1.92 3.37
N ILE A 127 -0.91 1.22 3.34
CA ILE A 127 0.12 1.37 4.38
C ILE A 127 0.88 2.65 4.06
N ALA A 128 0.72 3.65 4.91
CA ALA A 128 1.16 5.02 4.63
C ALA A 128 1.87 5.65 5.84
N GLU A 129 2.53 6.76 5.59
CA GLU A 129 3.14 7.63 6.59
C GLU A 129 2.72 9.07 6.28
N ALA A 130 2.32 9.86 7.28
CA ALA A 130 2.04 11.28 7.08
C ALA A 130 3.35 12.03 6.79
N ILE A 131 3.31 12.94 5.82
CA ILE A 131 4.41 13.86 5.51
C ILE A 131 4.29 15.03 6.48
N LEU A 132 5.24 15.12 7.41
CA LEU A 132 5.31 16.16 8.43
C LEU A 132 6.00 17.42 7.90
N GLU A 133 5.87 18.52 8.65
CA GLU A 133 6.66 19.73 8.39
C GLU A 133 8.16 19.41 8.36
N GLY A 134 8.88 20.04 7.43
CA GLY A 134 10.31 19.75 7.23
C GLY A 134 10.61 18.45 6.48
N ARG A 135 9.63 17.81 5.83
CA ARG A 135 9.76 16.56 5.05
C ARG A 135 10.04 15.31 5.89
N GLY A 136 9.81 15.37 7.20
CA GLY A 136 9.79 14.19 8.06
C GLY A 136 8.61 13.26 7.73
N LEU A 137 8.69 12.01 8.18
CA LEU A 137 7.59 11.05 8.08
C LEU A 137 7.10 10.69 9.50
N SER A 138 5.79 10.51 9.65
CA SER A 138 5.19 10.00 10.88
C SER A 138 5.43 8.50 11.04
N GLU A 139 4.91 7.93 12.13
CA GLU A 139 4.74 6.49 12.26
C GLU A 139 3.84 5.91 11.17
N GLY A 140 4.07 4.65 10.82
CA GLY A 140 3.29 3.90 9.84
C GLY A 140 1.86 3.65 10.29
N LEU A 141 0.92 3.87 9.39
CA LEU A 141 -0.52 3.76 9.64
C LEU A 141 -1.27 3.16 8.44
N PHE A 142 -2.57 2.92 8.63
CA PHE A 142 -3.47 2.55 7.54
C PHE A 142 -4.33 3.75 7.14
N LEU A 143 -4.12 4.24 5.92
CA LEU A 143 -4.90 5.30 5.33
C LEU A 143 -6.04 4.70 4.47
N PRO A 144 -7.31 4.97 4.77
CA PRO A 144 -8.41 4.51 3.91
C PRO A 144 -8.36 5.15 2.52
N GLU A 145 -8.48 4.37 1.46
CA GLU A 145 -8.45 4.85 0.06
C GLU A 145 -9.48 5.96 -0.19
N LYS A 146 -10.66 5.84 0.42
CA LYS A 146 -11.74 6.83 0.32
C LYS A 146 -11.37 8.23 0.81
N GLU A 147 -10.38 8.35 1.70
CA GLU A 147 -9.92 9.65 2.22
C GLU A 147 -8.93 10.34 1.26
N ILE A 148 -8.46 9.62 0.25
CA ILE A 148 -7.51 10.13 -0.73
C ILE A 148 -8.27 10.82 -1.86
N LEU A 149 -7.96 12.09 -2.09
CA LEU A 149 -8.56 12.93 -3.12
C LEU A 149 -7.81 12.83 -4.45
N LEU A 150 -6.48 12.89 -4.37
CA LEU A 150 -5.61 12.73 -5.53
C LEU A 150 -4.23 12.16 -5.15
N LEU A 151 -3.59 11.54 -6.14
CA LEU A 151 -2.26 10.96 -6.10
C LEU A 151 -1.36 11.75 -7.02
N ASP A 152 -0.20 12.15 -6.53
CA ASP A 152 0.88 12.68 -7.35
C ASP A 152 2.22 12.09 -6.92
N LEU A 153 3.33 12.59 -7.48
CA LEU A 153 4.67 12.16 -7.11
C LEU A 153 5.33 13.19 -6.19
N TRP A 154 5.91 12.69 -5.11
CA TRP A 154 6.73 13.46 -4.19
C TRP A 154 8.17 12.97 -4.21
N GLU A 155 9.11 13.91 -4.09
CA GLU A 155 10.55 13.66 -4.11
C GLU A 155 11.16 13.93 -2.73
N PRO A 156 11.12 12.97 -1.78
CA PRO A 156 11.69 13.14 -0.45
C PRO A 156 13.21 13.37 -0.48
N LYS A 157 13.90 12.77 -1.44
CA LYS A 157 15.34 12.95 -1.70
C LYS A 157 15.59 13.01 -3.20
N SER A 158 16.69 13.65 -3.59
CA SER A 158 17.03 13.84 -5.00
C SER A 158 17.00 12.52 -5.80
N ASN A 159 16.30 12.54 -6.94
CA ASN A 159 16.13 11.41 -7.86
C ASN A 159 15.39 10.20 -7.26
N TYR A 160 14.58 10.41 -6.23
CA TYR A 160 13.77 9.36 -5.62
C TYR A 160 12.34 9.85 -5.49
N LYS A 161 11.49 9.41 -6.40
CA LYS A 161 10.08 9.80 -6.45
C LYS A 161 9.22 8.66 -5.93
N VAL A 162 8.22 9.00 -5.13
CA VAL A 162 7.27 8.07 -4.54
C VAL A 162 5.87 8.66 -4.61
N PRO A 163 4.82 7.83 -4.62
CA PRO A 163 3.45 8.32 -4.58
C PRO A 163 3.18 9.12 -3.31
N ARG A 164 2.53 10.27 -3.48
CA ARG A 164 2.00 11.09 -2.39
C ARG A 164 0.47 11.11 -2.48
N PHE A 165 -0.14 10.80 -1.34
CA PHE A 165 -1.58 10.80 -1.14
C PHE A 165 -1.99 12.16 -0.58
N ASN A 166 -2.85 12.86 -1.31
CA ASN A 166 -3.41 14.13 -0.87
C ASN A 166 -4.80 13.87 -0.30
N THR A 167 -5.02 14.28 0.95
CA THR A 167 -6.27 14.10 1.69
C THR A 167 -6.72 15.43 2.27
N GLN A 168 -7.92 15.50 2.83
CA GLN A 168 -8.34 16.66 3.63
C GLN A 168 -7.48 16.87 4.88
N ASN A 169 -6.98 15.78 5.45
CA ASN A 169 -6.31 15.76 6.75
C ASN A 169 -4.79 15.91 6.64
N GLY A 170 -4.28 16.17 5.44
CA GLY A 170 -2.86 16.36 5.18
C GLY A 170 -2.34 15.50 4.03
N LEU A 171 -1.00 15.45 3.95
CA LEU A 171 -0.27 14.75 2.92
C LEU A 171 0.33 13.48 3.50
N TYR A 172 0.29 12.40 2.73
CA TYR A 172 0.86 11.11 3.12
C TYR A 172 1.73 10.57 2.00
N SER A 173 2.66 9.70 2.33
CA SER A 173 3.47 8.92 1.39
C SER A 173 3.24 7.44 1.64
N VAL A 174 3.54 6.62 0.65
CA VAL A 174 3.61 5.17 0.81
C VAL A 174 4.67 4.80 1.86
N ALA A 175 4.35 3.83 2.72
CA ALA A 175 5.26 3.33 3.74
C ALA A 175 6.31 2.40 3.12
N LEU A 176 7.59 2.82 3.14
CA LEU A 176 8.68 2.11 2.45
C LEU A 176 9.67 1.41 3.38
N THR A 177 9.52 1.56 4.70
CA THR A 177 10.47 1.00 5.65
C THR A 177 9.87 -0.14 6.47
N LEU A 178 10.73 -1.03 6.97
CA LEU A 178 10.32 -2.06 7.91
C LEU A 178 9.83 -1.47 9.23
N GLY A 179 10.34 -0.29 9.62
CA GLY A 179 9.89 0.42 10.82
C GLY A 179 8.42 0.84 10.70
N SER A 180 8.08 1.51 9.61
CA SER A 180 6.71 1.90 9.28
C SER A 180 5.78 0.68 9.18
N CYS A 181 6.26 -0.43 8.60
CA CYS A 181 5.49 -1.68 8.59
C CYS A 181 5.28 -2.25 10.00
N LYS A 182 6.29 -2.18 10.87
CA LYS A 182 6.19 -2.64 12.26
C LYS A 182 5.19 -1.80 13.06
N GLU A 183 5.15 -0.49 12.81
CA GLU A 183 4.20 0.43 13.45
C GLU A 183 2.77 0.17 12.96
N ALA A 184 2.57 -0.02 11.64
CA ALA A 184 1.27 -0.36 11.08
C ALA A 184 0.79 -1.74 11.53
N PHE A 185 1.69 -2.72 11.63
CA PHE A 185 1.38 -4.10 12.03
C PHE A 185 2.07 -4.47 13.36
N PRO A 186 1.63 -3.90 14.49
CA PRO A 186 2.33 -4.05 15.78
C PRO A 186 2.27 -5.47 16.36
N TYR A 187 1.38 -6.31 15.85
CA TYR A 187 1.26 -7.71 16.24
C TYR A 187 2.30 -8.62 15.57
N LEU A 188 3.00 -8.16 14.53
CA LEU A 188 4.03 -8.96 13.87
C LEU A 188 5.31 -9.01 14.70
N PHE A 189 5.93 -10.19 14.72
CA PHE A 189 7.13 -10.44 15.48
C PHE A 189 8.40 -10.16 14.63
N PRO A 190 9.38 -9.41 15.14
CA PRO A 190 10.64 -9.16 14.44
C PRO A 190 11.56 -10.39 14.48
N ALA A 191 11.52 -11.19 13.41
CA ALA A 191 12.27 -12.44 13.29
C ALA A 191 13.78 -12.23 13.10
N HIS A 192 14.15 -11.17 12.37
CA HIS A 192 15.50 -10.63 12.26
C HIS A 192 15.44 -9.16 11.79
N SER A 193 16.60 -8.52 11.55
CA SER A 193 16.70 -7.08 11.20
C SER A 193 15.96 -6.65 9.94
N GLY A 194 15.50 -7.59 9.11
CA GLY A 194 14.87 -7.35 7.82
C GLY A 194 13.53 -8.06 7.64
N SER A 195 12.96 -8.67 8.68
CA SER A 195 11.75 -9.49 8.59
C SER A 195 10.82 -9.32 9.80
N LEU A 196 9.52 -9.24 9.51
CA LEU A 196 8.41 -9.28 10.46
C LEU A 196 7.51 -10.48 10.13
N ILE A 197 7.25 -11.36 11.08
CA ILE A 197 6.45 -12.58 10.86
C ILE A 197 5.16 -12.57 11.68
N ASN A 198 4.11 -13.17 11.13
CA ASN A 198 2.85 -13.37 11.82
C ASN A 198 2.86 -14.71 12.56
N LEU A 199 3.00 -14.67 13.88
CA LEU A 199 3.07 -15.88 14.71
C LEU A 199 1.77 -16.70 14.68
N GLU A 200 0.61 -16.09 14.42
CA GLU A 200 -0.67 -16.81 14.35
C GLU A 200 -0.74 -17.77 13.16
N LEU A 201 0.00 -17.47 12.10
CA LEU A 201 0.09 -18.29 10.89
C LEU A 201 1.27 -19.26 10.89
N VAL A 202 2.10 -19.26 11.94
CA VAL A 202 3.20 -20.22 12.07
C VAL A 202 2.64 -21.58 12.45
N GLU A 203 3.03 -22.61 11.70
CA GLU A 203 2.73 -24.00 12.00
C GLU A 203 3.80 -24.61 12.91
N ARG A 204 5.08 -24.40 12.58
CA ARG A 204 6.23 -24.88 13.34
C ARG A 204 7.50 -24.13 13.00
N ILE A 205 8.53 -24.29 13.84
CA ILE A 205 9.87 -23.78 13.61
C ILE A 205 10.85 -24.96 13.54
N ASP A 206 11.53 -25.09 12.40
CA ASP A 206 12.55 -26.11 12.19
C ASP A 206 13.93 -25.54 12.58
N LYS A 207 14.77 -26.36 13.23
CA LYS A 207 16.18 -26.00 13.48
C LYS A 207 17.01 -26.46 12.29
N GLU A 208 17.74 -25.54 11.68
CA GLU A 208 18.60 -25.78 10.53
C GLU A 208 20.07 -25.61 10.93
N ILE A 209 21.00 -26.03 10.07
CA ILE A 209 22.45 -25.95 10.32
C ILE A 209 22.89 -24.49 10.60
N PHE A 210 22.30 -23.53 9.89
CA PHE A 210 22.69 -22.11 9.95
C PHE A 210 21.68 -21.22 10.70
N GLY A 211 20.66 -21.80 11.34
CA GLY A 211 19.66 -21.01 12.03
C GLY A 211 18.38 -21.77 12.27
N PHE A 212 17.26 -21.08 12.04
CA PHE A 212 15.93 -21.65 12.20
C PHE A 212 15.09 -21.17 11.02
N LYS A 213 14.14 -22.03 10.63
CA LYS A 213 13.21 -21.76 9.55
C LYS A 213 11.78 -21.84 10.08
N VAL A 214 10.99 -20.82 9.79
CA VAL A 214 9.58 -20.74 10.13
C VAL A 214 8.77 -21.38 9.00
N ARG A 215 7.90 -22.33 9.33
CA ARG A 215 6.93 -22.95 8.42
C ARG A 215 5.55 -22.39 8.70
N TYR A 216 4.86 -21.95 7.66
CA TYR A 216 3.53 -21.35 7.78
C TYR A 216 2.44 -22.36 7.46
N LYS A 217 1.26 -22.19 8.08
CA LYS A 217 0.09 -23.04 7.86
C LYS A 217 -0.39 -22.91 6.41
N ASN A 218 -0.80 -24.02 5.81
CA ASN A 218 -1.46 -24.07 4.49
C ASN A 218 -0.64 -23.49 3.32
N THR A 219 0.70 -23.52 3.40
CA THR A 219 1.59 -23.11 2.32
C THR A 219 2.95 -23.79 2.44
N ASP A 220 3.65 -23.94 1.32
CA ASP A 220 5.04 -24.39 1.29
C ASP A 220 6.04 -23.24 1.55
N TYR A 221 5.55 -22.00 1.60
CA TYR A 221 6.38 -20.85 1.89
C TYR A 221 6.99 -20.97 3.30
N SER A 222 8.24 -20.51 3.43
CA SER A 222 8.98 -20.49 4.68
C SER A 222 9.88 -19.27 4.71
N SER A 223 10.14 -18.74 5.90
CA SER A 223 11.06 -17.63 6.11
C SER A 223 12.11 -17.96 7.16
N ASP A 224 13.24 -17.27 7.12
CA ASP A 224 14.30 -17.48 8.08
C ASP A 224 14.05 -16.68 9.37
N VAL A 225 14.57 -17.19 10.48
CA VAL A 225 14.57 -16.48 11.77
C VAL A 225 15.95 -16.59 12.41
N SER A 226 16.41 -15.48 12.99
CA SER A 226 17.73 -15.43 13.63
C SER A 226 17.84 -16.46 14.77
N ALA A 227 19.03 -17.02 14.98
CA ALA A 227 19.22 -18.10 15.96
C ALA A 227 18.74 -17.75 17.38
N ALA A 228 18.97 -16.51 17.83
CA ALA A 228 18.50 -16.03 19.12
C ALA A 228 16.96 -15.99 19.19
N LYS A 229 16.31 -15.49 18.13
CA LYS A 229 14.85 -15.38 18.05
C LYS A 229 14.18 -16.74 17.87
N GLY A 230 14.75 -17.63 17.07
CA GLY A 230 14.27 -19.01 16.92
C GLY A 230 14.25 -19.77 18.26
N LYS A 231 15.36 -19.71 19.02
CA LYS A 231 15.41 -20.28 20.39
C LYS A 231 14.35 -19.67 21.31
N TYR A 232 14.15 -18.36 21.24
CA TYR A 232 13.13 -17.66 22.03
C TYR A 232 11.71 -18.14 21.68
N LEU A 233 11.38 -18.24 20.39
CA LEU A 233 10.06 -18.68 19.93
C LEU A 233 9.76 -20.11 20.38
N LYS A 234 10.70 -21.05 20.18
CA LYS A 234 10.56 -22.43 20.65
C LYS A 234 10.29 -22.52 22.16
N LYS A 235 11.04 -21.75 22.94
CA LYS A 235 10.95 -21.78 24.41
C LYS A 235 9.63 -21.21 24.93
N ASN A 236 9.14 -20.11 24.36
CA ASN A 236 8.03 -19.34 24.95
C ASN A 236 6.67 -19.61 24.28
N PHE A 237 6.66 -20.10 23.04
CA PHE A 237 5.42 -20.32 22.28
C PHE A 237 5.20 -21.79 21.92
N GLY A 238 6.15 -22.69 22.21
CA GLY A 238 6.04 -24.11 21.84
C GLY A 238 6.03 -24.37 20.34
N LEU A 239 6.48 -23.39 19.55
CA LEU A 239 6.58 -23.43 18.08
C LEU A 239 7.84 -24.17 17.60
#